data_AF-A0A2E6QQU1-F1
#
_entry.id   AF-A0A2E6QQU1-F1
#
_cell.length_a   1.000
_cell.length_b   1.000
_cell.length_c   1.000
_cell.angle_alpha   90.00
_cell.angle_beta   90.00
_cell.angle_gamma   90.00
#
_symmetry.space_group_name_H-M   'P 1'
#
loop_
_entity.id
_entity.type
_entity.pdbx_description
1 polymer ?
#
loop_
_entity_poly.entity_id
_entity_poly.type
_entity_poly.pdbx_seq_one_letter_code
_entity_poly.pdbx_strand_id
1 'polypeptide(L)' 'TKITLEKILRYHLYTAIHINQKENKLLSMDLTEFQLKNFTSEEELTKEVVRLIGKMFFGSNELKLIPIQN' A
#
# COMPACT_ATOMS: atom_id res chain seq x y z
N THR A 1 -10.50 -11.21 18.10
CA THR A 1 -9.28 -11.40 17.28
C THR A 1 -8.59 -10.07 17.08
N LYS A 2 -7.30 -9.93 17.41
CA LYS A 2 -6.56 -8.68 17.18
C LYS A 2 -6.21 -8.59 15.69
N ILE A 3 -6.73 -7.58 15.00
CA ILE A 3 -6.39 -7.30 13.60
C ILE A 3 -5.05 -6.55 13.61
N THR A 4 -4.04 -7.09 12.93
CA THR A 4 -2.73 -6.45 12.78
C THR A 4 -2.70 -5.68 11.46
N LEU A 5 -1.85 -4.65 11.38
CA LEU A 5 -1.64 -3.89 10.14
C LEU A 5 -1.24 -4.82 8.97
N GLU A 6 -0.35 -5.77 9.24
CA GLU A 6 0.04 -6.79 8.26
C GLU A 6 -1.16 -7.57 7.71
N LYS A 7 -2.11 -7.98 8.57
CA LYS A 7 -3.30 -8.68 8.12
C LYS A 7 -4.20 -7.81 7.26
N ILE A 8 -4.33 -6.52 7.58
CA ILE A 8 -5.10 -5.58 6.76
C ILE A 8 -4.45 -5.45 5.37
N LEU A 9 -3.15 -5.20 5.33
CA LEU A 9 -2.40 -5.05 4.09
C LEU A 9 -2.50 -6.31 3.22
N ARG A 10 -2.26 -7.49 3.80
CA ARG A 10 -2.23 -8.75 3.06
C ARG A 10 -3.61 -9.25 2.63
N TYR A 11 -4.60 -9.22 3.52
CA TYR A 11 -5.89 -9.90 3.28
C TYR A 11 -7.02 -8.97 2.84
N HIS A 12 -6.92 -7.68 3.12
CA HIS A 12 -7.94 -6.71 2.70
C HIS A 12 -7.46 -5.86 1.53
N LEU A 13 -6.19 -5.42 1.57
CA LEU A 13 -5.61 -4.60 0.50
C LEU A 13 -4.80 -5.41 -0.51
N TYR A 14 -4.65 -6.72 -0.31
CA TYR A 14 -3.95 -7.63 -1.22
C TYR A 14 -2.52 -7.16 -1.58
N THR A 15 -1.83 -6.56 -0.61
CA THR A 15 -0.49 -6.01 -0.78
C THR A 15 0.49 -6.43 0.32
N ALA A 16 1.78 -6.32 0.01
CA ALA A 16 2.87 -6.36 0.98
C ALA A 16 3.76 -5.13 0.79
N ILE A 17 4.16 -4.50 1.88
CA ILE A 17 5.03 -3.31 1.87
C ILE A 17 6.38 -3.69 2.47
N HIS A 18 7.44 -3.52 1.69
CA HIS A 18 8.81 -3.70 2.15
C HIS A 18 9.47 -2.33 2.25
N ILE A 19 9.73 -1.90 3.48
CA ILE A 19 10.41 -0.64 3.81
C ILE A 19 11.76 -0.91 4.45
N ASN A 20 12.63 0.11 4.48
CA ASN A 20 13.98 0.03 5.04
C ASN A 20 14.84 -1.06 4.36
N GLN A 21 14.63 -1.24 3.05
CA GLN A 21 15.44 -2.10 2.21
C GLN A 21 16.30 -1.23 1.29
N LYS A 22 17.22 -1.86 0.53
CA LYS A 22 17.98 -1.15 -0.52
C LYS A 22 17.05 -0.40 -1.49
N GLU A 23 15.89 -0.99 -1.76
CA GLU A 23 14.80 -0.38 -2.53
C GLU A 23 13.48 -0.65 -1.79
N ASN A 24 12.77 0.43 -1.42
CA ASN A 24 11.46 0.31 -0.81
C ASN A 24 10.45 -0.10 -1.89
N LYS A 25 9.58 -1.06 -1.60
CA LYS A 25 8.64 -1.58 -2.59
C LYS A 25 7.30 -1.97 -2.02
N LEU A 26 6.29 -1.80 -2.85
CA LEU A 26 4.94 -2.31 -2.65
C LEU A 26 4.72 -3.45 -3.64
N LEU A 27 4.40 -4.63 -3.12
CA LEU A 27 4.07 -5.82 -3.88
C LEU A 27 2.56 -6.00 -3.88
N SER A 28 1.98 -6.13 -5.07
CA SER A 28 0.61 -6.56 -5.26
C SER A 28 0.54 -8.09 -5.31
N MET A 29 -0.63 -8.65 -4.99
CA MET A 29 -0.85 -10.10 -5.03
C MET A 29 -0.73 -10.70 -6.44
N ASP A 30 -0.90 -9.89 -7.48
CA ASP A 30 -0.64 -10.27 -8.89
C ASP A 30 0.86 -10.27 -9.26
N LEU A 31 1.74 -10.17 -8.25
CA LEU A 31 3.20 -10.09 -8.36
C LEU A 31 3.72 -8.80 -9.00
N THR A 32 2.85 -7.80 -9.23
CA THR A 32 3.31 -6.48 -9.68
C THR A 32 4.11 -5.81 -8.55
N GLU A 33 5.31 -5.34 -8.89
CA GLU A 33 6.18 -4.60 -7.98
C GLU A 33 6.14 -3.10 -8.31
N PHE A 34 5.87 -2.28 -7.29
CA PHE A 34 5.94 -0.83 -7.37
C PHE A 34 7.10 -0.36 -6.50
N GLN A 35 8.13 0.23 -7.14
CA GLN A 35 9.17 0.91 -6.39
C GLN A 35 8.56 2.15 -5.71
N LEU A 36 8.76 2.22 -4.40
CA LEU A 36 8.39 3.39 -3.61
C LEU A 36 9.57 4.35 -3.60
N LYS A 37 9.30 5.65 -3.74
CA LYS A 37 10.36 6.65 -3.78
C LYS A 37 11.05 6.75 -2.44
N ASN A 38 12.21 7.39 -2.37
CA ASN A 38 12.75 7.79 -1.06
C ASN A 38 11.84 8.88 -0.49
N PHE A 39 11.21 8.60 0.64
CA PHE A 39 10.27 9.49 1.32
C PHE A 39 10.96 10.21 2.47
N THR A 40 10.57 11.47 2.66
CA THR A 40 11.04 12.32 3.75
C THR A 40 10.12 12.29 4.97
N SER A 41 8.90 11.75 4.83
CA SER A 41 7.92 11.63 5.91
C SER A 41 7.04 10.38 5.81
N GLU A 42 6.51 9.92 6.95
CA GLU A 42 5.55 8.82 7.03
C GLU A 42 4.24 9.12 6.29
N GLU A 43 3.82 10.40 6.28
CA GLU A 43 2.62 10.85 5.60
C GLU A 43 2.75 10.74 4.07
N GLU A 44 3.88 11.17 3.51
CA GLU A 44 4.15 11.04 2.06
C GLU A 44 4.17 9.59 1.62
N LEU A 45 4.82 8.71 2.41
CA LEU A 45 4.83 7.26 2.16
C LEU A 45 3.41 6.70 2.17
N THR A 46 2.61 7.07 3.17
CA THR A 46 1.24 6.59 3.30
C THR A 46 0.39 7.04 2.12
N LYS A 47 0.47 8.31 1.72
CA LYS A 47 -0.24 8.85 0.55
C LYS A 47 0.18 8.16 -0.74
N GLU A 48 1.48 7.92 -0.94
CA GLU A 48 1.98 7.22 -2.13
C GLU A 48 1.48 5.78 -2.21
N VAL A 49 1.59 5.02 -1.12
CA VAL A 49 1.11 3.63 -1.05
C VAL A 49 -0.38 3.55 -1.29
N VAL A 50 -1.18 4.37 -0.62
CA VAL A 50 -2.63 4.41 -0.79
C VAL A 50 -2.98 4.75 -2.25
N ARG A 51 -2.31 5.73 -2.85
CA ARG A 51 -2.51 6.08 -4.26
C ARG A 51 -2.17 4.94 -5.21
N LEU A 52 -1.12 4.16 -4.91
CA LEU A 52 -0.73 3.00 -5.73
C LEU A 52 -1.76 1.88 -5.63
N ILE A 53 -2.19 1.52 -4.42
CA ILE A 53 -3.24 0.51 -4.19
C ILE A 53 -4.54 0.92 -4.90
N GLY A 54 -4.87 2.21 -4.92
CA GLY A 54 -6.07 2.73 -5.60
C GLY A 54 -6.06 2.50 -7.12
N LYS A 55 -4.89 2.29 -7.71
CA LYS A 55 -4.71 1.99 -9.14
C LYS A 55 -4.62 0.51 -9.45
N MET A 56 -4.58 -0.36 -8.44
CA MET A 56 -4.48 -1.82 -8.62
C MET A 56 -5.84 -2.45 -8.95
N PHE A 57 -5.82 -3.66 -9.52
CA PHE A 57 -7.05 -4.43 -9.70
C PHE A 57 -7.57 -4.95 -8.34
N PHE A 58 -6.67 -5.52 -7.53
CA PHE A 58 -6.96 -5.96 -6.16
C PHE A 58 -6.73 -4.83 -5.17
N GLY A 59 -7.58 -4.70 -4.14
CA GLY A 59 -7.46 -3.67 -3.09
C GLY A 59 -8.00 -2.29 -3.45
N SER A 60 -8.14 -1.92 -4.74
CA SER A 60 -8.68 -0.61 -5.12
C SER A 60 -10.14 -0.37 -4.71
N ASN A 61 -10.95 -1.43 -4.61
CA ASN A 61 -12.33 -1.33 -4.14
C ASN A 61 -12.42 -0.89 -2.67
N GLU A 62 -11.48 -1.30 -1.82
CA GLU A 62 -11.44 -0.89 -0.42
C GLU A 62 -11.14 0.62 -0.30
N LEU A 63 -10.42 1.18 -1.26
CA LEU A 63 -10.07 2.60 -1.28
C LEU A 63 -11.15 3.50 -1.87
N LYS A 64 -12.11 2.96 -2.62
CA LYS A 64 -13.31 3.73 -3.04
C LYS A 64 -14.15 4.19 -1.85
N LEU A 65 -14.01 3.53 -0.70
CA LEU A 65 -14.70 3.86 0.54
C LEU A 65 -13.93 4.86 1.41
N ILE A 66 -12.68 5.18 1.07
CA ILE A 66 -11.82 6.10 1.83
C ILE A 66 -11.78 7.44 1.09
N PRO A 67 -12.34 8.53 1.65
CA PRO A 67 -12.22 9.86 1.07
C PRO A 67 -10.77 10.33 1.22
N ILE A 68 -9.95 10.11 0.19
CA ILE A 68 -8.61 10.68 0.11
C ILE A 68 -8.79 12.12 -0.38
N GLN A 69 -8.80 13.08 0.54
CA GLN A 69 -8.72 14.49 0.19
C GLN A 69 -7.33 14.75 -0.40
N ASN A 70 -7.31 15.22 -1.65
CA ASN A 70 -6.09 15.61 -2.38
C ASN A 70 -5.44 16.82 -1.72
#